data_AF-A0A9X8EBK1-F1
#
_entry.id   AF-A0A9X8EBK1-F1
#
_cell.length_a   1.000
_cell.length_b   1.000
_cell.length_c   1.000
_cell.angle_alpha   90.00
_cell.angle_beta   90.00
_cell.angle_gamma   90.00
#
_symmetry.space_group_name_H-M   'P 1'
#
loop_
_entity.id
_entity.type
_entity.pdbx_description
1 polymer ?
#
loop_
_entity_poly.entity_id
_entity_poly.type
_entity_poly.pdbx_seq_one_letter_code
_entity_poly.pdbx_strand_id
1 'polypeptide(L)'
;MSSKASAAAIVAAAASSSVWWKVGAVSGAAAVAFGAFGAHALQSRVHDPKRIKTWETAAHYQLVHSVALLAAPFARRPNVVGGLLTAGVVLFSGSLYTLVLTDQPKFGMIT
;
A
#
# COMPACT_ATOMS: atom_id res chain seq x y z
N MET A 1 1.75 38.22 6.99
CA MET A 1 1.65 36.77 7.29
C MET A 1 0.62 36.01 6.44
N SER A 2 -0.13 36.65 5.52
CA SER A 2 -1.23 36.03 4.73
C SER A 2 -0.80 35.21 3.49
N SER A 3 0.32 35.55 2.83
CA SER A 3 0.69 34.97 1.52
C SER A 3 1.09 33.47 1.53
N LYS A 4 1.74 32.97 2.59
CA LYS A 4 2.23 31.57 2.65
C LYS A 4 1.11 30.53 2.82
N ALA A 5 0.03 30.89 3.51
CA ALA A 5 -1.11 30.00 3.74
C ALA A 5 -1.87 29.69 2.44
N SER A 6 -1.96 30.67 1.53
CA SER A 6 -2.63 30.51 0.24
C SER A 6 -1.87 29.57 -0.70
N ALA A 7 -0.53 29.66 -0.73
CA ALA A 7 0.31 28.78 -1.56
C ALA A 7 0.23 27.31 -1.12
N ALA A 8 0.25 27.03 0.19
CA ALA A 8 0.14 25.67 0.72
C ALA A 8 -1.22 25.02 0.38
N ALA A 9 -2.32 25.79 0.45
CA ALA A 9 -3.65 25.31 0.10
C ALA A 9 -3.77 24.94 -1.39
N ILE A 10 -3.20 25.74 -2.28
CA ILE A 10 -3.19 25.47 -3.73
C ILE A 10 -2.38 24.21 -4.03
N VAL A 11 -1.23 24.04 -3.40
CA VAL A 11 -0.37 22.85 -3.56
C VAL A 11 -1.08 21.59 -3.05
N ALA A 12 -1.76 21.66 -1.91
CA ALA A 12 -2.54 20.53 -1.38
C ALA A 12 -3.74 20.16 -2.29
N ALA A 13 -4.45 21.15 -2.82
CA ALA A 13 -5.53 20.94 -3.77
C ALA A 13 -5.02 20.29 -5.08
N ALA A 14 -3.89 20.76 -5.61
CA ALA A 14 -3.26 20.18 -6.78
C ALA A 14 -2.80 18.72 -6.53
N ALA A 15 -2.19 18.45 -5.36
CA ALA A 15 -1.75 17.11 -5.01
C ALA A 15 -2.92 16.12 -4.86
N SER A 16 -3.99 16.52 -4.17
CA SER A 16 -5.18 15.68 -3.98
C SER A 16 -5.95 15.38 -5.27
N SER A 17 -5.80 16.21 -6.30
CA SER A 17 -6.35 15.95 -7.63
C SER A 17 -5.59 14.86 -8.41
N SER A 18 -4.33 14.61 -8.04
CA SER A 18 -3.45 13.62 -8.71
C SER A 18 -3.99 12.20 -8.59
N VAL A 19 -3.87 11.42 -9.67
CA VAL A 19 -4.22 10.00 -9.68
C VAL A 19 -3.45 9.22 -8.61
N TRP A 20 -2.17 9.54 -8.41
CA TRP A 20 -1.32 8.81 -7.46
C TRP A 20 -1.70 9.05 -6.01
N TRP A 21 -2.16 10.27 -5.67
CA TRP A 21 -2.73 10.55 -4.36
C TRP A 21 -3.95 9.68 -4.08
N LYS A 22 -4.88 9.60 -5.04
CA LYS A 22 -6.10 8.78 -4.92
C LYS A 22 -5.76 7.30 -4.80
N VAL A 23 -4.83 6.80 -5.62
CA VAL A 23 -4.33 5.42 -5.53
C VAL A 23 -3.71 5.14 -4.16
N GLY A 24 -2.86 6.05 -3.66
CA GLY A 24 -2.28 5.94 -2.31
C GLY A 24 -3.33 5.89 -1.21
N ALA A 25 -4.36 6.73 -1.28
CA ALA A 25 -5.45 6.75 -0.30
C ALA A 25 -6.27 5.45 -0.30
N VAL A 26 -6.68 4.97 -1.49
CA VAL A 26 -7.44 3.72 -1.63
C VAL A 26 -6.58 2.52 -1.21
N SER A 27 -5.33 2.48 -1.66
CA SER A 27 -4.38 1.42 -1.28
C SER A 27 -4.12 1.39 0.22
N GLY A 28 -4.03 2.57 0.87
CA GLY A 28 -3.84 2.69 2.31
C GLY A 28 -5.05 2.20 3.10
N ALA A 29 -6.26 2.54 2.66
CA ALA A 29 -7.49 2.01 3.25
C ALA A 29 -7.56 0.47 3.14
N ALA A 30 -7.20 -0.07 1.97
CA ALA A 30 -7.10 -1.52 1.77
C ALA A 30 -6.03 -2.17 2.67
N ALA A 31 -4.87 -1.53 2.86
CA ALA A 31 -3.81 -2.03 3.73
C ALA A 31 -4.28 -2.15 5.19
N VAL A 32 -5.01 -1.14 5.69
CA VAL A 32 -5.62 -1.17 7.02
C VAL A 32 -6.66 -2.28 7.12
N ALA A 33 -7.53 -2.42 6.12
CA ALA A 33 -8.54 -3.48 6.08
C ALA A 33 -7.90 -4.88 6.10
N PHE A 34 -6.86 -5.10 5.30
CA PHE A 34 -6.12 -6.37 5.27
C PHE A 34 -5.33 -6.60 6.56
N GLY A 35 -4.75 -5.57 7.17
CA GLY A 35 -4.11 -5.67 8.48
C GLY A 35 -5.11 -6.10 9.58
N ALA A 36 -6.28 -5.46 9.62
CA ALA A 36 -7.34 -5.80 10.56
C ALA A 36 -7.87 -7.23 10.33
N PHE A 37 -8.08 -7.62 9.07
CA PHE A 37 -8.45 -8.98 8.70
C PHE A 37 -7.41 -10.00 9.16
N GLY A 38 -6.11 -9.71 8.97
CA GLY A 38 -5.01 -10.54 9.44
C GLY A 38 -5.05 -10.79 10.94
N ALA A 39 -5.19 -9.71 11.72
CA ALA A 39 -5.15 -9.77 13.19
C ALA A 39 -6.41 -10.40 13.83
N HIS A 40 -7.59 -10.23 13.23
CA HIS A 40 -8.85 -10.62 13.90
C HIS A 40 -9.53 -11.84 13.27
N ALA A 41 -9.45 -12.00 11.94
CA ALA A 41 -10.21 -13.02 11.22
C ALA A 41 -9.31 -14.14 10.69
N LEU A 42 -8.16 -13.80 10.11
CA LEU A 42 -7.29 -14.77 9.44
C LEU A 42 -6.67 -15.79 10.42
N GLN A 43 -6.29 -15.36 11.63
CA GLN A 43 -5.73 -16.24 12.66
C GLN A 43 -6.67 -17.38 13.08
N SER A 44 -7.99 -17.23 12.91
CA SER A 44 -8.97 -18.31 13.15
C SER A 44 -9.05 -19.35 12.03
N ARG A 45 -8.44 -19.06 10.86
CA ARG A 45 -8.49 -19.92 9.66
C ARG A 45 -7.13 -20.49 9.30
N VAL A 46 -6.05 -19.77 9.60
CA VAL A 46 -4.67 -20.16 9.31
C VAL A 46 -3.92 -20.33 10.63
N HIS A 47 -3.57 -21.58 10.94
CA HIS A 47 -2.88 -21.91 12.19
C HIS A 47 -1.36 -21.85 12.11
N ASP A 48 -0.77 -21.80 10.90
CA ASP A 48 0.68 -21.66 10.75
C ASP A 48 1.12 -20.22 11.06
N PRO A 49 1.88 -19.99 12.16
CA PRO A 49 2.33 -18.66 12.54
C PRO A 49 3.22 -17.99 11.49
N LYS A 50 3.94 -18.77 10.67
CA LYS A 50 4.77 -18.21 9.60
C LYS A 50 3.91 -17.55 8.53
N ARG A 51 2.79 -18.17 8.16
CA ARG A 51 1.85 -17.62 7.16
C ARG A 51 1.11 -16.39 7.68
N ILE A 52 0.77 -16.36 8.96
CA ILE A 52 0.24 -15.15 9.60
C ILE A 52 1.26 -14.01 9.52
N LYS A 53 2.52 -14.27 9.86
CA LYS A 53 3.59 -13.27 9.74
C LYS A 53 3.83 -12.81 8.29
N THR A 54 3.69 -13.71 7.31
CA THR A 54 3.74 -13.36 5.89
C THR A 54 2.62 -12.41 5.49
N TRP A 55 1.39 -12.65 5.97
CA TRP A 55 0.26 -11.74 5.73
C TRP A 55 0.49 -10.35 6.36
N GLU A 56 0.97 -10.31 7.59
CA GLU A 56 1.31 -9.07 8.29
C GLU A 56 2.40 -8.29 7.54
N THR A 57 3.41 -9.00 7.02
CA THR A 57 4.47 -8.41 6.18
C THR A 57 3.85 -7.79 4.92
N ALA A 58 2.98 -8.51 4.22
CA ALA A 58 2.30 -8.01 3.03
C ALA A 58 1.52 -6.71 3.31
N ALA A 59 0.74 -6.67 4.39
CA ALA A 59 -0.02 -5.50 4.82
C ALA A 59 0.85 -4.32 5.24
N HIS A 60 1.94 -4.60 5.97
CA HIS A 60 2.89 -3.57 6.36
C HIS A 60 3.53 -2.89 5.14
N TYR A 61 4.03 -3.68 4.19
CA TYR A 61 4.65 -3.12 2.99
C TYR A 61 3.62 -2.44 2.07
N GLN A 62 2.37 -2.92 2.00
CA GLN A 62 1.32 -2.21 1.27
C GLN A 62 1.06 -0.84 1.90
N LEU A 63 0.99 -0.75 3.23
CA LEU A 63 0.78 0.52 3.93
C LEU A 63 1.95 1.49 3.69
N VAL A 64 3.19 1.02 3.77
CA VAL A 64 4.39 1.85 3.50
C VAL A 64 4.35 2.41 2.07
N HIS A 65 4.07 1.58 1.06
CA HIS A 65 3.94 2.04 -0.33
C HIS A 65 2.76 3.00 -0.50
N SER A 66 1.66 2.78 0.21
CA SER A 66 0.47 3.65 0.16
C SER A 66 0.77 5.05 0.70
N VAL A 67 1.49 5.14 1.81
CA VAL A 67 1.96 6.42 2.36
C VAL A 67 2.93 7.10 1.40
N ALA A 68 3.86 6.35 0.81
CA ALA A 68 4.78 6.88 -0.21
C ALA A 68 4.03 7.39 -1.46
N LEU A 69 2.94 6.71 -1.87
CA LEU A 69 2.09 7.12 -2.99
C LEU A 69 1.38 8.45 -2.74
N LEU A 70 1.00 8.76 -1.50
CA LEU A 70 0.49 10.09 -1.14
C LEU A 70 1.54 11.19 -1.40
N ALA A 71 2.83 10.89 -1.26
CA ALA A 71 3.90 11.83 -1.57
C ALA A 71 4.30 11.85 -3.06
N ALA A 72 3.87 10.88 -3.87
CA ALA A 72 4.26 10.75 -5.27
C ALA A 72 3.99 11.99 -6.15
N PRO A 73 2.89 12.77 -5.98
CA PRO A 73 2.65 13.99 -6.75
C PRO A 73 3.74 15.05 -6.62
N PHE A 74 4.54 15.02 -5.54
CA PHE A 74 5.62 15.97 -5.29
C PHE A 74 6.97 15.54 -5.88
N ALA A 75 7.07 14.34 -6.45
CA ALA A 75 8.29 13.87 -7.08
C ALA A 75 8.54 14.55 -8.44
N ARG A 76 9.81 14.65 -8.86
CA ARG A 76 10.19 15.15 -10.20
C ARG A 76 9.57 14.34 -11.34
N ARG A 77 9.31 13.05 -11.13
CA ARG A 77 8.70 12.12 -12.10
C ARG A 77 7.56 11.33 -11.44
N PRO A 78 6.40 11.96 -11.21
CA PRO A 78 5.33 11.38 -10.38
C PRO A 78 4.79 10.06 -10.97
N ASN A 79 4.69 9.95 -12.29
CA ASN A 79 4.21 8.72 -12.95
C ASN A 79 5.18 7.54 -12.81
N VAL A 80 6.49 7.80 -12.78
CA VAL A 80 7.49 6.75 -12.56
C VAL A 80 7.44 6.27 -11.12
N VAL A 81 7.44 7.22 -10.17
CA VAL A 81 7.37 6.91 -8.74
C VAL A 81 6.07 6.18 -8.40
N GLY A 82 4.93 6.73 -8.82
CA GLY A 82 3.63 6.11 -8.58
C GLY A 82 3.49 4.74 -9.24
N GLY A 83 3.97 4.58 -10.48
CA GLY A 83 3.96 3.31 -11.17
C GLY A 83 4.79 2.24 -10.46
N LEU A 84 6.03 2.57 -10.06
CA LEU A 84 6.91 1.64 -9.34
C LEU A 84 6.37 1.26 -7.96
N LEU A 85 5.85 2.23 -7.21
CA LEU A 85 5.28 1.95 -5.88
C LEU A 85 4.04 1.06 -5.98
N THR A 86 3.16 1.33 -6.95
CA THR A 86 1.98 0.50 -7.21
C THR A 86 2.36 -0.90 -7.68
N ALA A 87 3.36 -1.01 -8.57
CA ALA A 87 3.91 -2.30 -8.99
C ALA A 87 4.48 -3.08 -7.80
N GLY A 88 5.16 -2.43 -6.87
CA GLY A 88 5.62 -3.02 -5.61
C GLY A 88 4.46 -3.59 -4.78
N VAL A 89 3.38 -2.83 -4.59
CA VAL A 89 2.17 -3.33 -3.90
C VAL A 89 1.60 -4.58 -4.57
N VAL A 90 1.44 -4.55 -5.90
CA VAL A 90 0.82 -5.66 -6.64
C VAL A 90 1.73 -6.90 -6.65
N LEU A 91 3.01 -6.73 -6.97
CA LEU A 91 3.94 -7.85 -7.17
C LEU A 91 4.46 -8.43 -5.85
N PHE A 92 4.66 -7.61 -4.82
CA PHE A 92 5.17 -8.06 -3.52
C PHE A 92 4.03 -8.33 -2.54
N SER A 93 3.28 -7.31 -2.13
CA SER A 93 2.20 -7.52 -1.15
C SER A 93 1.10 -8.43 -1.70
N GLY A 94 0.71 -8.24 -2.97
CA GLY A 94 -0.27 -9.09 -3.63
C GLY A 94 0.15 -10.56 -3.69
N SER A 95 1.40 -10.86 -4.03
CA SER A 95 1.88 -12.25 -4.10
C SER A 95 1.86 -12.92 -2.72
N LEU A 96 2.27 -12.22 -1.68
CA LEU A 96 2.24 -12.73 -0.31
C LEU A 96 0.82 -12.98 0.20
N TYR A 97 -0.15 -12.11 -0.11
CA TYR A 97 -1.55 -12.39 0.21
C TYR A 97 -2.06 -13.64 -0.52
N THR A 98 -1.76 -13.77 -1.81
CA THR A 98 -2.17 -14.95 -2.59
C THR A 98 -1.52 -16.23 -2.08
N LEU A 99 -0.24 -16.19 -1.69
CA LEU A 99 0.46 -17.30 -1.06
C LEU A 99 -0.26 -17.75 0.22
N VAL A 100 -0.63 -16.81 1.09
CA VAL A 100 -1.32 -17.13 2.35
C VAL A 100 -2.74 -17.64 2.11
N LEU A 101 -3.46 -17.18 1.10
CA LEU A 101 -4.83 -17.65 0.83
C LEU A 101 -4.88 -18.98 0.08
N THR A 102 -3.93 -19.24 -0.82
CA THR A 102 -3.96 -20.41 -1.71
C THR A 102 -3.06 -21.56 -1.28
N ASP A 103 -2.11 -21.29 -0.37
CA ASP A 103 -1.05 -22.23 0.04
C ASP A 103 -0.18 -22.74 -1.13
N GLN A 104 -0.12 -21.97 -2.23
CA GLN A 104 0.67 -22.33 -3.40
C GLN A 104 2.05 -21.67 -3.32
N PRO A 105 3.13 -22.44 -3.05
CA PRO A 105 4.47 -21.87 -2.81
C PRO A 105 5.05 -21.14 -4.01
N LYS A 106 4.52 -21.38 -5.22
CA LYS A 106 4.90 -20.66 -6.45
C LYS A 106 4.72 -19.14 -6.33
N PHE A 107 3.73 -18.67 -5.58
CA PHE A 107 3.51 -17.24 -5.37
C PHE A 107 4.51 -16.63 -4.38
N GLY A 108 5.06 -17.43 -3.46
CA GLY A 108 6.17 -17.02 -2.60
C GLY A 108 7.51 -17.01 -3.32
N MET A 109 7.65 -17.68 -4.47
CA MET A 109 8.94 -17.73 -5.19
C MET A 109 9.26 -16.44 -5.95
N ILE A 110 8.28 -15.54 -6.09
CA ILE A 110 8.44 -14.24 -6.74
C ILE A 110 9.12 -13.23 -5.76
N THR A 111 9.26 -13.60 -4.48
CA THR A 111 9.72 -12.73 -3.38
C THR A 111 10.52 -13.49 -2.33
#